data_AF-A0A238DJI1-F1
#
_entry.id   AF-A0A238DJI1-F1
#
_cell.length_a   1.000
_cell.length_b   1.000
_cell.length_c   1.000
_cell.angle_alpha   90.00
_cell.angle_beta   90.00
_cell.angle_gamma   90.00
#
_symmetry.space_group_name_H-M   'P 1'
#
loop_
_entity.id
_entity.type
_entity.pdbx_description
1 polymer ?
#
loop_
_entity_poly.entity_id
_entity_poly.type
_entity_poly.pdbx_seq_one_letter_code
_entity_poly.pdbx_strand_id
1 'polypeptide(L)' 'MTTQSRPALAPLRVALPVRERMLLPSFVMVEHVRAIDRDRFGDGPLLRLDAQELALVETSLRAVLGLW' A
#
# COMPACT_ATOMS: atom_id res chain seq x y z
N MET A 1 1.41 -1.38 -5.39
CA MET A 1 0.59 -2.47 -4.84
C MET A 1 0.85 -3.74 -5.64
N THR A 2 0.68 -4.90 -5.04
CA THR A 2 0.83 -6.21 -5.70
C THR A 2 -0.13 -7.23 -5.12
N THR A 3 -0.55 -8.21 -5.92
CA THR A 3 -1.28 -9.40 -5.44
C THR A 3 -0.34 -10.52 -5.00
N GLN A 4 0.95 -10.40 -5.29
CA GLN A 4 1.93 -11.44 -4.94
C GLN A 4 2.30 -11.36 -3.46
N SER A 5 1.96 -12.41 -2.72
CA SER A 5 2.47 -12.61 -1.36
C SER A 5 3.97 -12.98 -1.41
N ARG A 6 4.77 -12.31 -0.57
CA ARG A 6 6.20 -12.61 -0.38
C ARG A 6 6.48 -12.63 1.12
N PRO A 7 6.48 -13.80 1.77
CA PRO A 7 6.59 -13.91 3.23
C PRO A 7 7.82 -13.21 3.82
N ALA A 8 8.96 -13.26 3.12
CA ALA A 8 10.19 -12.59 3.55
C ALA A 8 10.06 -11.05 3.64
N LEU A 9 9.08 -10.46 2.95
CA LEU A 9 8.81 -9.02 2.96
C LEU A 9 7.54 -8.66 3.74
N ALA A 10 6.95 -9.60 4.47
CA ALA A 10 5.72 -9.36 5.22
C ALA A 10 5.78 -8.13 6.17
N PRO A 11 6.90 -7.85 6.87
CA PRO A 11 7.00 -6.65 7.72
C PRO A 11 6.90 -5.32 6.96
N LEU A 12 7.20 -5.34 5.65
CA LEU A 12 7.18 -4.18 4.76
C LEU A 12 5.91 -4.11 3.91
N ARG A 13 4.93 -5.00 4.17
CA ARG A 13 3.74 -5.14 3.35
C ARG A 13 2.46 -5.10 4.16
N VAL A 14 1.67 -4.06 3.94
CA VAL A 14 0.34 -3.93 4.56
C VAL A 14 -0.65 -4.69 3.69
N ALA A 15 -1.27 -5.73 4.26
CA ALA A 15 -2.28 -6.53 3.58
C ALA A 15 -3.61 -5.77 3.50
N LEU A 16 -4.26 -5.83 2.34
CA LEU A 16 -5.56 -5.22 2.09
C LEU A 16 -6.55 -6.29 1.62
N PRO A 17 -7.72 -6.41 2.28
CA PRO A 17 -8.79 -7.27 1.83
C PRO A 17 -9.44 -6.74 0.54
N VAL A 18 -10.12 -7.61 -0.20
CA VAL A 18 -10.87 -7.21 -1.40
C VAL A 18 -12.04 -6.31 -1.00
N ARG A 19 -12.09 -5.11 -1.59
CA ARG A 19 -13.24 -4.20 -1.51
C ARG A 19 -13.25 -3.18 -2.64
N GLU A 20 -14.36 -2.44 -2.76
CA GLU A 20 -14.59 -1.44 -3.79
C GLU A 20 -14.35 -2.00 -5.20
N ARG A 21 -13.36 -1.49 -5.94
CA ARG A 21 -13.05 -1.92 -7.31
C ARG A 21 -11.88 -2.91 -7.36
N MET A 22 -11.37 -3.37 -6.22
CA MET A 22 -10.32 -4.39 -6.17
C MET A 22 -10.87 -5.75 -6.62
N LEU A 23 -10.09 -6.48 -7.39
CA LEU A 23 -10.46 -7.83 -7.85
C LEU A 23 -9.88 -8.94 -6.97
N LEU A 24 -8.74 -8.69 -6.30
CA LEU A 24 -7.99 -9.69 -5.55
C LEU A 24 -7.37 -9.08 -4.28
N PRO A 25 -7.17 -9.88 -3.21
CA PRO A 25 -6.43 -9.44 -2.04
C PRO A 25 -5.04 -8.95 -2.47
N SER A 26 -4.60 -7.84 -1.91
CA SER A 26 -3.39 -7.17 -2.37
C SER A 26 -2.59 -6.61 -1.20
N PHE A 27 -1.37 -6.18 -1.50
CA PHE A 27 -0.45 -5.61 -0.53
C PHE A 27 0.00 -4.22 -0.97
N VAL A 28 0.00 -3.27 -0.03
CA VAL A 28 0.77 -2.03 -0.15
C VAL A 28 2.24 -2.39 0.03
N MET A 29 3.09 -1.91 -0.87
CA MET A 29 4.53 -2.16 -0.87
C MET A 29 5.24 -0.91 -0.41
N VAL A 30 5.48 -0.76 0.90
CA VAL A 30 6.12 0.46 1.43
C VAL A 30 7.58 0.59 0.99
N GLU A 31 8.19 -0.51 0.57
CA GLU A 31 9.54 -0.56 0.01
C GLU A 31 9.63 -0.01 -1.43
N HIS A 32 8.49 0.25 -2.09
CA HIS A 32 8.41 0.76 -3.47
C HIS A 32 7.66 2.09 -3.61
N VAL A 33 7.76 2.95 -2.59
CA VAL A 33 7.19 4.30 -2.64
C VAL A 33 7.86 5.15 -3.71
N ARG A 34 7.07 5.95 -4.44
CA ARG A 34 7.54 6.80 -5.53
C ARG A 34 6.73 8.08 -5.63
N ALA A 35 7.40 9.18 -5.98
CA ALA A 35 6.74 10.38 -6.48
C ALA A 35 6.31 10.14 -7.94
N ILE A 36 5.08 10.53 -8.29
CA ILE A 36 4.55 10.46 -9.65
C ILE A 36 3.77 11.72 -9.99
N ASP A 37 3.75 12.07 -11.27
CA ASP A 37 2.94 13.15 -11.81
C ASP A 37 1.43 12.81 -11.78
N ARG A 38 0.57 13.84 -11.73
CA ARG A 38 -0.88 13.68 -11.66
C ARG A 38 -1.47 13.02 -12.91
N ASP A 39 -0.86 13.21 -14.07
CA ASP A 39 -1.35 12.64 -15.34
C ASP A 39 -1.10 11.13 -15.43
N ARG A 40 -0.41 10.54 -14.42
CA ARG A 40 -0.21 9.09 -14.29
C ARG A 40 -1.35 8.38 -13.57
N PHE A 41 -2.33 9.11 -13.02
CA PHE A 41 -3.53 8.52 -12.43
C PHE A 41 -4.59 8.28 -13.52
N GLY A 42 -5.21 7.09 -13.50
CA GLY A 42 -6.24 6.69 -14.47
C GLY A 42 -7.67 7.00 -13.99
N ASP A 43 -8.57 6.02 -14.12
CA ASP A 43 -10.03 6.13 -13.87
C ASP A 43 -10.44 6.31 -12.40
N GLY A 44 -9.77 7.21 -11.67
CA GLY A 44 -10.04 7.51 -10.27
C GLY A 44 -9.51 6.46 -9.29
N PRO A 45 -9.91 6.54 -8.02
CA PRO A 45 -9.42 5.65 -6.98
C PRO A 45 -9.91 4.21 -7.19
N LEU A 46 -9.01 3.25 -6.96
CA LEU A 46 -9.32 1.82 -6.91
C LEU A 46 -9.99 1.42 -5.59
N LEU A 47 -9.51 2.02 -4.50
CA LEU A 47 -9.98 1.84 -3.14
C LEU A 47 -9.62 3.09 -2.32
N ARG A 48 -10.26 3.25 -1.15
CA ARG A 48 -9.82 4.16 -0.08
C ARG A 48 -9.35 3.34 1.12
N LEU A 49 -8.22 3.75 1.70
CA LEU A 49 -7.75 3.16 2.95
C LEU A 49 -8.59 3.72 4.10
N ASP A 50 -8.93 2.86 5.05
CA ASP A 50 -9.45 3.34 6.32
C ASP A 50 -8.32 3.91 7.20
N ALA A 51 -8.70 4.52 8.32
CA ALA A 51 -7.75 5.16 9.22
C ALA A 51 -6.75 4.17 9.85
N GLN A 52 -7.18 2.93 10.10
CA GLN A 52 -6.32 1.91 10.70
C GLN A 52 -5.29 1.42 9.69
N GLU A 53 -5.70 1.16 8.46
CA GLU A 53 -4.79 0.74 7.38
C GLU A 53 -3.81 1.84 7.00
N LEU A 54 -4.27 3.09 6.96
CA LEU A 54 -3.40 4.23 6.72
C LEU A 54 -2.36 4.36 7.83
N ALA A 55 -2.75 4.22 9.10
CA ALA A 55 -1.84 4.26 10.24
C ALA A 55 -0.78 3.13 10.18
N LEU A 56 -1.15 1.94 9.71
CA LEU A 56 -0.20 0.86 9.46
C LEU A 56 0.80 1.22 8.34
N VAL A 57 0.30 1.78 7.24
CA VAL A 57 1.16 2.25 6.13
C VAL A 57 2.13 3.32 6.61
N GLU A 58 1.66 4.31 7.37
CA GLU A 58 2.50 5.38 7.93
C GLU A 58 3.57 4.84 8.87
N THR A 59 3.21 3.92 9.76
CA THR A 59 4.16 3.29 10.69
C THR A 59 5.25 2.53 9.93
N SER A 60 4.88 1.69 8.96
CA SER A 60 5.84 0.96 8.13
C SER A 60 6.69 1.91 7.27
N LEU A 61 6.09 2.97 6.73
CA LEU A 61 6.81 3.96 5.91
C LEU A 61 7.86 4.70 6.74
N ARG A 62 7.51 5.15 7.94
CA ARG A 62 8.43 5.79 8.88
C ARG A 62 9.62 4.89 9.20
N ALA A 63 9.38 3.60 9.44
CA ALA A 63 10.45 2.63 9.67
C ALA A 63 11.39 2.50 8.45
N VAL A 64 10.84 2.40 7.24
CA VAL A 64 11.63 2.31 5.99
C VAL A 64 12.45 3.57 5.74
N LEU A 65 11.91 4.74 6.09
CA LEU A 65 12.59 6.03 5.92
C LEU A 65 13.51 6.41 7.09
N GLY A 66 13.56 5.62 8.16
CA GLY A 66 14.35 5.92 9.37
C GLY A 66 13.81 7.09 10.21
N LEU A 67 12.51 7.35 10.15
CA LEU A 67 11.82 8.46 10.84
C LEU A 67 11.14 7.96 12.13
N TRP A 68 11.85 7.99 13.24
CA TRP A 68 11.38 7.51 14.55
C TRP A 68 10.66 8.58 15.37
#